data_AF-A0A352NRW6-F1
#
_entry.id   AF-A0A352NRW6-F1
#
_cell.length_a   1.000
_cell.length_b   1.000
_cell.length_c   1.000
_cell.angle_alpha   90.00
_cell.angle_beta   90.00
_cell.angle_gamma   90.00
#
_symmetry.space_group_name_H-M   'P 1'
#
loop_
_entity.id
_entity.type
_entity.pdbx_description
1 polymer ?
#
loop_
_entity_poly.entity_id
_entity_poly.type
_entity_poly.pdbx_seq_one_letter_code
_entity_poly.pdbx_strand_id
1 'polypeptide(L)'
;MYNCAVILAAGEGKRMKSSIPKVLHKVCGREMVNIVIDSAKKAQIEDIDVVIGKGAEQVKEATKSRDVTYSLQDGQLGTGHAVLCAGDFL
;
A
#
# COMPACT_ATOMS: atom_id res chain seq x y z
N MET A 1 -0.64 22.05 -10.26
CA MET A 1 0.07 21.60 -9.05
C MET A 1 0.22 20.09 -9.19
N TYR A 2 1.42 19.57 -9.03
CA TYR A 2 1.68 18.13 -9.11
C TYR A 2 1.19 17.47 -7.81
N ASN A 3 0.43 16.38 -7.93
CA ASN A 3 -0.10 15.63 -6.79
C ASN A 3 0.25 14.14 -6.97
N CYS A 4 0.81 13.53 -5.93
CA CYS A 4 1.04 12.10 -5.84
C CYS A 4 0.31 11.52 -4.59
N ALA A 5 0.22 10.20 -4.50
CA ALA A 5 -0.33 9.52 -3.33
C ALA A 5 0.65 8.47 -2.79
N VAL A 6 0.81 8.44 -1.47
CA VAL A 6 1.56 7.41 -0.75
C VAL A 6 0.59 6.59 0.10
N ILE A 7 0.46 5.30 -0.19
CA ILE A 7 -0.43 4.37 0.51
C ILE A 7 0.38 3.54 1.50
N LEU A 8 0.17 3.76 2.80
CA LEU A 8 0.90 3.06 3.86
C LEU A 8 0.31 1.65 4.11
N ALA A 9 0.90 0.64 3.48
CA ALA A 9 0.39 -0.74 3.46
C ALA A 9 1.32 -1.78 4.13
N ALA A 10 2.41 -1.34 4.77
CA ALA A 10 3.45 -2.22 5.34
C ALA A 10 3.10 -2.89 6.70
N GLY A 11 1.96 -2.55 7.29
CA GLY A 11 1.59 -3.01 8.62
C GLY A 11 1.24 -4.50 8.69
N GLU A 12 1.83 -5.22 9.64
CA GLU A 12 1.64 -6.67 9.82
C GLU A 12 0.20 -7.11 10.11
N GLY A 13 -0.63 -6.22 10.69
CA GLY A 13 -2.02 -6.58 10.99
C GLY A 13 -2.17 -7.64 12.08
N LYS A 14 -1.29 -7.68 13.09
CA LYS A 14 -1.28 -8.72 14.17
C LYS A 14 -2.67 -9.07 14.75
N ARG A 15 -3.54 -8.07 14.93
CA ARG A 15 -4.89 -8.26 15.47
C ARG A 15 -5.87 -8.94 14.51
N MET A 16 -5.54 -9.03 13.22
CA MET A 16 -6.31 -9.78 12.22
C MET A 16 -6.20 -11.30 12.43
N LYS A 17 -5.17 -11.77 13.16
CA LYS A 17 -4.93 -13.21 13.41
C LYS A 17 -5.01 -14.06 12.13
N SER A 18 -4.46 -13.55 11.04
CA SER A 18 -4.48 -14.16 9.71
C SER A 18 -3.07 -14.19 9.12
N SER A 19 -2.81 -15.17 8.25
CA SER A 19 -1.62 -15.21 7.40
C SER A 19 -1.72 -14.26 6.20
N ILE A 20 -2.92 -13.75 5.90
CA ILE A 20 -3.17 -12.78 4.84
C ILE A 20 -2.77 -11.38 5.34
N PRO A 21 -1.95 -10.62 4.60
CA PRO A 21 -1.63 -9.23 4.91
C PRO A 21 -2.91 -8.41 5.12
N LYS A 22 -2.91 -7.53 6.13
CA LYS A 22 -4.09 -6.73 6.50
C LYS A 22 -4.77 -6.13 5.27
N VAL A 23 -3.99 -5.52 4.38
CA VAL A 23 -4.49 -4.75 3.23
C VAL A 23 -5.11 -5.62 2.12
N LEU A 24 -4.89 -6.94 2.13
CA LEU A 24 -5.48 -7.89 1.19
C LEU A 24 -6.78 -8.51 1.70
N HIS A 25 -7.17 -8.26 2.94
CA HIS A 25 -8.51 -8.62 3.40
C HIS A 25 -9.56 -7.86 2.59
N LYS A 26 -10.64 -8.58 2.23
CA LYS A 26 -11.69 -8.05 1.37
C LYS A 26 -12.76 -7.31 2.15
N VAL A 27 -13.15 -6.14 1.64
CA VAL A 27 -14.32 -5.38 2.06
C VAL A 27 -15.25 -5.30 0.86
N CYS A 28 -16.51 -5.74 1.02
CA CYS A 28 -17.47 -5.86 -0.09
C CYS A 28 -16.92 -6.65 -1.30
N GLY A 29 -16.17 -7.73 -1.03
CA GLY A 29 -15.59 -8.59 -2.07
C GLY A 29 -14.30 -8.08 -2.73
N ARG A 30 -13.81 -6.89 -2.36
CA ARG A 30 -12.62 -6.26 -2.95
C ARG A 30 -11.51 -6.06 -1.91
N GLU A 31 -10.26 -6.30 -2.26
CA GLU A 31 -9.13 -6.06 -1.34
C GLU A 31 -9.06 -4.60 -0.93
N MET A 32 -8.81 -4.34 0.36
CA MET A 32 -8.74 -2.97 0.90
C MET A 32 -7.75 -2.08 0.14
N VAL A 33 -6.55 -2.59 -0.19
CA VAL A 33 -5.56 -1.81 -0.94
C VAL A 33 -6.08 -1.37 -2.31
N ASN A 34 -6.80 -2.24 -3.00
CA ASN A 34 -7.35 -1.97 -4.33
C ASN A 34 -8.48 -0.93 -4.28
N ILE A 35 -9.24 -0.87 -3.18
CA ILE A 35 -10.24 0.19 -2.95
C ILE A 35 -9.56 1.56 -2.76
N VAL A 36 -8.42 1.61 -2.06
CA VAL A 36 -7.67 2.86 -1.84
C VAL A 36 -7.01 3.34 -3.13
N ILE A 37 -6.38 2.45 -3.90
CA ILE A 37 -5.80 2.79 -5.21
C ILE A 37 -6.88 3.32 -6.16
N ASP A 38 -8.04 2.66 -6.22
CA ASP A 38 -9.20 3.14 -6.99
C ASP A 38 -9.61 4.57 -6.59
N SER A 39 -9.58 4.86 -5.30
CA SER A 39 -9.99 6.17 -4.77
C SER A 39 -9.00 7.26 -5.17
N ALA A 40 -7.69 6.97 -5.13
CA ALA A 40 -6.64 7.87 -5.60
C ALA A 40 -6.76 8.14 -7.12
N LYS A 41 -6.93 7.09 -7.94
CA LYS A 41 -7.12 7.25 -9.39
C LYS A 41 -8.40 8.03 -9.73
N LYS A 42 -9.51 7.79 -9.01
CA LYS A 42 -10.74 8.59 -9.16
C LYS A 42 -10.56 10.06 -8.81
N ALA A 43 -9.61 10.37 -7.93
CA ALA A 43 -9.19 11.73 -7.62
C ALA A 43 -8.17 12.31 -8.63
N GLN A 44 -7.94 11.63 -9.76
CA GLN A 44 -7.00 12.03 -10.82
C GLN A 44 -5.54 12.07 -10.36
N ILE A 45 -5.17 11.21 -9.39
CA ILE A 45 -3.79 10.99 -8.97
C ILE A 45 -3.31 9.70 -9.59
N GLU A 46 -2.38 9.78 -10.55
CA GLU A 46 -1.80 8.61 -11.22
C GLU A 46 -0.48 8.15 -10.59
N ASP A 47 0.32 9.08 -10.06
CA ASP A 47 1.55 8.73 -9.36
C ASP A 47 1.23 8.24 -7.95
N ILE A 48 1.22 6.92 -7.80
CA ILE A 48 0.83 6.22 -6.57
C ILE A 48 1.95 5.27 -6.16
N ASP A 49 2.44 5.45 -4.94
CA ASP A 49 3.35 4.51 -4.29
C ASP A 49 2.63 3.72 -3.18
N VAL A 50 2.88 2.42 -3.12
CA VAL A 50 2.39 1.54 -2.07
C VAL A 50 3.56 1.13 -1.18
N VAL A 51 3.61 1.67 0.03
CA VAL A 51 4.63 1.29 1.01
C VAL A 51 4.30 -0.10 1.54
N ILE A 52 5.16 -1.07 1.23
CA ILE A 52 5.00 -2.49 1.53
C ILE A 52 5.97 -2.95 2.61
N GLY A 53 5.64 -4.05 3.29
CA GLY A 53 6.45 -4.61 4.37
C GLY A 53 6.32 -6.12 4.40
N LYS A 54 6.06 -6.70 5.57
CA LYS A 54 5.81 -8.15 5.70
C LYS A 54 4.65 -8.59 4.78
N GLY A 55 4.90 -9.58 3.92
CA GLY A 55 3.94 -10.01 2.89
C GLY A 55 3.98 -9.20 1.59
N ALA A 56 5.04 -8.39 1.39
CA ALA A 56 5.30 -7.58 0.20
C ALA A 56 4.93 -8.25 -1.12
N GLU A 57 5.43 -9.46 -1.37
CA GLU A 57 5.21 -10.17 -2.63
C GLU A 57 3.73 -10.49 -2.88
N GLN A 58 2.96 -10.79 -1.84
CA GLN A 58 1.51 -11.00 -1.98
C GLN A 58 0.79 -9.70 -2.31
N VAL A 59 1.22 -8.58 -1.73
CA VAL A 59 0.64 -7.27 -2.02
C VAL A 59 0.96 -6.87 -3.46
N LYS A 60 2.23 -6.97 -3.89
CA LYS A 60 2.65 -6.69 -5.27
C LYS A 60 1.86 -7.52 -6.28
N GLU A 61 1.68 -8.81 -6.03
CA GLU A 61 0.91 -9.69 -6.92
C GLU A 61 -0.55 -9.25 -7.01
N ALA A 62 -1.19 -8.91 -5.89
CA ALA A 62 -2.58 -8.46 -5.84
C ALA A 62 -2.80 -7.07 -6.48
N THR A 63 -1.74 -6.25 -6.58
CA THR A 63 -1.79 -4.91 -7.17
C THR A 63 -1.04 -4.79 -8.50
N LYS A 64 -0.57 -5.90 -9.09
CA LYS A 64 0.26 -5.88 -10.31
C LYS A 64 -0.37 -5.20 -11.52
N SER A 65 -1.70 -5.26 -11.64
CA SER A 65 -2.46 -4.68 -12.76
C SER A 65 -2.89 -3.24 -12.52
N ARG A 66 -2.41 -2.62 -11.43
CA ARG A 66 -2.91 -1.34 -10.95
C ARG A 66 -2.05 -0.15 -11.32
N ASP A 67 -0.87 -0.39 -11.90
CA ASP A 67 0.08 0.66 -12.29
C ASP A 67 0.43 1.57 -11.11
N VAL A 68 1.19 1.02 -10.16
CA VAL A 68 1.64 1.67 -8.93
C VAL A 68 3.10 1.29 -8.66
N THR A 69 3.84 2.16 -7.97
CA THR A 69 5.20 1.87 -7.49
C THR A 69 5.17 1.31 -6.07
N TYR A 70 6.32 0.85 -5.59
CA TYR A 70 6.43 0.27 -4.27
C TYR A 70 7.69 0.75 -3.55
N SER A 71 7.52 1.16 -2.30
CA SER A 71 8.62 1.42 -1.37
C SER A 71 8.64 0.37 -0.27
N LEU A 72 9.81 -0.19 0.03
CA LEU A 72 9.96 -1.22 1.06
C LEU A 72 10.21 -0.59 2.43
N GLN A 73 9.37 -0.96 3.41
CA GLN A 73 9.59 -0.70 4.82
C GLN A 73 10.03 -1.99 5.52
N ASP A 74 11.35 -2.20 5.61
CA ASP A 74 11.95 -3.40 6.23
C ASP A 74 11.56 -3.57 7.71
N GLY A 75 11.40 -2.47 8.44
CA GLY A 75 10.97 -2.45 9.84
C GLY A 75 9.81 -1.49 10.09
N GLN A 76 8.73 -1.96 10.73
CA GLN A 76 7.55 -1.13 11.02
C GLN A 76 7.78 -0.24 12.27
N LEU A 77 8.59 0.81 12.10
CA LEU A 77 8.95 1.81 13.13
C LEU A 77 7.93 2.97 13.24
N GLY A 78 6.72 2.77 12.72
CA GLY A 78 5.66 3.78 12.71
C GLY A 78 5.36 4.36 11.32
N THR A 79 4.33 5.19 11.23
CA THR A 79 3.85 5.77 9.97
C THR A 79 4.79 6.84 9.42
N GLY A 80 5.45 7.62 10.28
CA GLY A 80 6.48 8.57 9.85
C GLY A 80 7.63 7.88 9.13
N HIS A 81 8.13 6.77 9.69
CA HIS A 81 9.13 5.93 9.01
C HIS A 81 8.61 5.39 7.68
N ALA A 82 7.33 5.01 7.58
CA ALA A 82 6.77 4.50 6.34
C ALA A 82 6.78 5.56 5.22
N VAL A 83 6.52 6.84 5.54
CA VAL A 83 6.64 7.94 4.58
C VAL A 83 8.10 8.19 4.21
N LEU A 84 9.04 8.10 5.16
CA LEU A 84 10.48 8.23 4.87
C LEU A 84 10.97 7.13 3.91
N CYS A 85 10.45 5.91 4.01
CA CYS A 85 10.77 4.83 3.07
C CYS A 85 10.36 5.15 1.62
N ALA A 86 9.38 6.04 1.41
CA ALA A 86 8.96 6.50 0.09
C ALA A 86 9.76 7.70 -0.43
N GLY A 87 10.90 8.01 0.20
CA GLY A 87 11.72 9.19 -0.15
C GLY A 87 12.22 9.22 -1.59
N ASP A 88 12.54 8.06 -2.20
CA ASP A 88 12.98 8.02 -3.60
C ASP A 88 11.82 8.25 -4.60
N PHE A 89 10.57 8.07 -4.15
CA PHE A 89 9.36 8.32 -4.93
C PHE A 89 8.86 9.77 -4.82
N LEU A 90 9.13 10.44 -3.69
CA LEU A 90 8.68 11.80 -3.37
C LEU A 90 9.61 12.89 -3.91
#